data_AF-D5EZ39-F1
#
_entry.id   AF-D5EZ39-F1
#
_cell.length_a   1.000
_cell.length_b   1.000
_cell.length_c   1.000
_cell.angle_alpha   90.00
_cell.angle_beta   90.00
_cell.angle_gamma   90.00
#
_symmetry.space_group_name_H-M   'P 1'
#
loop_
_entity.id
_entity.type
_entity.pdbx_description
1 polymer ?
#
loop_
_entity_poly.entity_id
_entity_poly.type
_entity_poly.pdbx_seq_one_letter_code
_entity_poly.pdbx_strand_id
1 'polypeptide(L)'
;MEVRDIMHPEDAKAIRALQSLKGYNELISYCMEHGLERIYRGMCLGSFVRVSSTNYPALYIAFKEVVEKVGITEPELYIYNDPHMNAFTYGENNTFIALSSAIVERMELDELRCVMAHECGHILCHHTLYSTLLRTISELGYWLDILSYATLGPVLMAMHYWSRKSELSADRCAAAVVGEFAFQTTMLKSTCGLKEISGNPYQLVEQAREYHHFKESSWLNRLQQNCRIAFNSHPQQVYRAWEIDRWKNSWQYRKLRNIDC
;
A
#
# COMPACT_ATOMS: atom_id res chain seq x y z
N MET A 1 9.96 -4.84 13.34
CA MET A 1 10.35 -5.52 12.08
C MET A 1 11.35 -4.62 11.37
N GLU A 2 12.25 -5.15 10.56
CA GLU A 2 13.17 -4.33 9.76
C GLU A 2 12.70 -4.25 8.30
N VAL A 3 13.03 -3.16 7.60
CA VAL A 3 12.70 -2.97 6.17
C VAL A 3 13.13 -4.18 5.33
N ARG A 4 14.36 -4.67 5.55
CA ARG A 4 14.90 -5.83 4.83
C ARG A 4 14.11 -7.12 5.00
N ASP A 5 13.32 -7.25 6.07
CA ASP A 5 12.57 -8.47 6.36
C ASP A 5 11.32 -8.58 5.48
N ILE A 6 10.76 -7.45 5.05
CA ILE A 6 9.52 -7.37 4.27
C ILE A 6 9.71 -6.83 2.86
N MET A 7 10.79 -6.08 2.59
CA MET A 7 11.03 -5.44 1.30
C MET A 7 10.97 -6.45 0.14
N HIS A 8 10.07 -6.21 -0.80
CA HIS A 8 9.94 -7.02 -1.99
C HIS A 8 11.13 -6.75 -2.94
N PRO A 9 11.72 -7.79 -3.58
CA PRO A 9 12.88 -7.58 -4.47
C PRO A 9 12.62 -6.59 -5.62
N GLU A 10 11.42 -6.63 -6.21
CA GLU A 10 11.02 -5.71 -7.28
C GLU A 10 10.83 -4.27 -6.77
N ASP A 11 10.44 -4.09 -5.50
CA ASP A 11 10.35 -2.78 -4.87
C ASP A 11 11.74 -2.21 -4.62
N ALA A 12 12.63 -2.99 -3.99
CA ALA A 12 14.03 -2.62 -3.80
C ALA A 12 14.76 -2.31 -5.13
N LYS A 13 14.40 -3.00 -6.21
CA LYS A 13 14.92 -2.73 -7.55
C LYS A 13 14.38 -1.40 -8.10
N ALA A 14 13.08 -1.14 -7.96
CA ALA A 14 12.46 0.09 -8.41
C ALA A 14 12.97 1.32 -7.64
N ILE A 15 13.10 1.24 -6.32
CA ILE A 15 13.68 2.29 -5.48
C ILE A 15 15.11 2.60 -5.91
N ARG A 16 15.96 1.57 -6.08
CA ARG A 16 17.34 1.77 -6.56
C ARG A 16 17.41 2.44 -7.92
N ALA A 17 16.46 2.13 -8.82
CA ALA A 17 16.39 2.79 -10.11
C ALA A 17 16.05 4.29 -9.95
N LEU A 18 15.10 4.65 -9.09
CA LEU A 18 14.77 6.05 -8.80
C LEU A 18 15.93 6.80 -8.15
N GLN A 19 16.62 6.18 -7.19
CA GLN A 19 17.80 6.75 -6.53
C GLN A 19 18.99 6.98 -7.48
N SER A 20 19.04 6.26 -8.60
CA SER A 20 20.08 6.44 -9.61
C SER A 20 19.85 7.63 -10.54
N LEU A 21 18.68 8.29 -10.47
CA LEU A 21 18.36 9.44 -11.31
C LEU A 21 19.22 10.65 -10.91
N LYS A 22 19.77 11.34 -11.93
CA LYS A 22 20.47 12.61 -11.72
C LYS A 22 19.50 13.63 -11.12
N GLY A 23 19.91 14.30 -10.03
CA GLY A 23 19.06 15.27 -9.33
C GLY A 23 18.15 14.66 -8.26
N TYR A 24 18.30 13.37 -7.94
CA TYR A 24 17.48 12.68 -6.94
C TYR A 24 17.52 13.35 -5.56
N ASN A 25 18.72 13.67 -5.06
CA ASN A 25 18.87 14.26 -3.72
C ASN A 25 18.21 15.64 -3.65
N GLU A 26 18.43 16.48 -4.66
CA GLU A 26 17.86 17.81 -4.75
C GLU A 26 16.33 17.76 -4.80
N LEU A 27 15.78 16.82 -5.57
CA LEU A 27 14.33 16.62 -5.68
C LEU A 27 13.70 16.18 -4.36
N ILE A 28 14.32 15.22 -3.67
CA ILE A 28 13.87 14.75 -2.36
C ILE A 28 13.95 15.88 -1.32
N SER A 29 15.08 16.60 -1.25
CA SER A 29 15.22 17.73 -0.34
C SER A 29 14.16 18.81 -0.60
N TYR A 30 13.91 19.14 -1.87
CA TYR A 30 12.86 20.09 -2.23
C TYR A 30 11.47 19.60 -1.79
N CYS A 31 11.14 18.33 -2.04
CA CYS A 31 9.87 17.75 -1.61
C CYS A 31 9.72 17.64 -0.10
N MET A 32 10.81 17.46 0.66
CA MET A 32 10.77 17.46 2.12
C MET A 32 10.54 18.87 2.69
N GLU A 33 11.14 19.89 2.07
CA GLU A 33 11.02 21.28 2.51
C GLU A 33 9.68 21.91 2.12
N HIS A 34 9.23 21.66 0.88
CA HIS A 34 8.04 22.27 0.27
C HIS A 34 6.86 21.29 0.17
N GLY A 35 7.00 20.10 0.76
CA GLY A 35 6.01 19.05 0.71
C GLY A 35 4.66 19.46 1.26
N LEU A 36 3.63 18.76 0.80
CA LEU A 36 2.25 19.08 1.13
C LEU A 36 1.82 18.51 2.50
N GLU A 37 2.73 17.94 3.29
CA GLU A 37 2.43 17.27 4.58
C GLU A 37 1.60 18.14 5.52
N ARG A 38 1.94 19.44 5.64
CA ARG A 38 1.18 20.39 6.47
C ARG A 38 -0.25 20.61 5.97
N ILE A 39 -0.45 20.63 4.66
CA ILE A 39 -1.78 20.80 4.04
C ILE A 39 -2.63 19.55 4.31
N TYR A 40 -2.08 18.36 4.08
CA TYR A 40 -2.82 17.11 4.29
C TYR A 40 -3.11 16.84 5.77
N ARG A 41 -2.16 17.15 6.65
CA ARG A 41 -2.42 17.09 8.09
C ARG A 41 -3.51 18.09 8.51
N GLY A 42 -3.47 19.32 7.99
CA GLY A 42 -4.52 20.32 8.21
C GLY A 42 -5.90 19.85 7.74
N MET A 43 -5.98 19.22 6.57
CA MET A 43 -7.21 18.59 6.06
C MET A 43 -7.71 17.49 7.00
N CYS A 44 -6.84 16.59 7.46
CA CYS A 44 -7.24 15.52 8.38
C CYS A 44 -7.78 16.10 9.70
N LEU A 45 -7.09 17.09 10.27
CA LEU A 45 -7.54 17.77 11.50
C LEU A 45 -8.86 18.53 11.30
N GLY A 46 -9.09 19.11 10.12
CA GLY A 46 -10.27 19.93 9.83
C GLY A 46 -11.48 19.13 9.35
N SER A 47 -11.32 17.89 8.90
CA SER A 47 -12.40 17.16 8.22
C SER A 47 -12.54 15.69 8.60
N PHE A 48 -11.56 15.08 9.28
CA PHE A 48 -11.61 13.66 9.66
C PHE A 48 -11.75 13.50 11.18
N VAL A 49 -12.23 12.32 11.59
CA VAL A 49 -12.40 11.98 13.00
C VAL A 49 -11.14 11.29 13.51
N ARG A 50 -10.45 11.89 14.47
CA ARG A 50 -9.24 11.31 15.08
C ARG A 50 -9.60 10.12 15.98
N VAL A 51 -8.94 8.99 15.78
CA VAL A 51 -9.04 7.80 16.61
C VAL A 51 -8.10 7.96 17.82
N SER A 52 -8.58 7.57 19.01
CA SER A 52 -7.84 7.68 20.26
C SER A 52 -8.32 6.65 21.29
N SER A 53 -7.70 6.62 22.47
CA SER A 53 -8.17 5.79 23.59
C SER A 53 -9.57 6.16 24.08
N THR A 54 -10.06 7.37 23.78
CA THR A 54 -11.41 7.83 24.16
C THR A 54 -12.40 7.84 22.99
N ASN A 55 -11.91 7.77 21.75
CA ASN A 55 -12.73 7.78 20.54
C ASN A 55 -12.38 6.59 19.63
N TYR A 56 -13.32 5.65 19.48
CA TYR A 56 -13.10 4.33 18.87
C TYR A 56 -12.01 3.50 19.58
N PRO A 57 -12.15 3.21 20.90
CA PRO A 57 -11.09 2.59 21.71
C PRO A 57 -10.68 1.19 21.21
N ALA A 58 -11.62 0.38 20.74
CA ALA A 58 -11.31 -0.96 20.23
C ALA A 58 -10.42 -0.90 18.97
N LEU A 59 -10.71 0.02 18.06
CA LEU A 59 -9.88 0.26 16.87
C LEU A 59 -8.51 0.80 17.27
N TYR A 60 -8.46 1.74 18.22
CA TYR A 60 -7.19 2.28 18.71
C TYR A 60 -6.30 1.22 19.36
N ILE A 61 -6.86 0.29 20.15
CA ILE A 61 -6.10 -0.83 20.73
C ILE A 61 -5.53 -1.73 19.63
N ALA A 62 -6.35 -2.13 18.66
CA ALA A 62 -5.91 -2.94 17.53
C ALA A 62 -4.81 -2.24 16.72
N PHE A 63 -4.93 -0.93 16.52
CA PHE A 63 -3.91 -0.11 15.87
C PHE A 63 -2.59 -0.11 16.67
N LYS A 64 -2.65 0.08 17.99
CA LYS A 64 -1.48 0.06 18.87
C LYS A 64 -0.72 -1.26 18.80
N GLU A 65 -1.44 -2.39 18.81
CA GLU A 65 -0.86 -3.73 18.64
C GLU A 65 -0.14 -3.87 17.29
N VAL A 66 -0.72 -3.35 16.21
CA VAL A 66 -0.11 -3.33 14.87
C VAL A 66 1.17 -2.49 14.87
N VAL A 67 1.11 -1.25 15.37
CA VAL A 67 2.25 -0.33 15.44
C VAL A 67 3.40 -0.94 16.23
N GLU A 68 3.10 -1.54 17.38
CA GLU A 68 4.10 -2.21 18.22
C GLU A 68 4.76 -3.38 17.49
N LYS A 69 3.97 -4.22 16.81
CA LYS A 69 4.49 -5.38 16.07
C LYS A 69 5.33 -4.97 14.86
N VAL A 70 4.91 -3.94 14.12
CA VAL A 70 5.67 -3.41 12.98
C VAL A 70 6.95 -2.72 13.49
N GLY A 71 6.89 -2.03 14.62
CA GLY A 71 8.04 -1.38 15.27
C GLY A 71 8.35 0.00 14.69
N ILE A 72 7.31 0.79 14.37
CA ILE A 72 7.42 2.17 13.90
C ILE A 72 6.96 3.17 14.98
N THR A 73 7.34 4.44 14.84
CA THR A 73 6.72 5.53 15.59
C THR A 73 5.22 5.58 15.27
N GLU A 74 4.38 5.73 16.29
CA GLU A 74 2.92 5.73 16.13
C GLU A 74 2.45 6.88 15.22
N PRO A 75 1.84 6.59 14.05
CA PRO A 75 1.20 7.61 13.24
C PRO A 75 -0.13 8.06 13.85
N GLU A 76 -0.60 9.26 13.50
CA GLU A 76 -1.98 9.67 13.81
C GLU A 76 -2.95 8.76 13.04
N LEU A 77 -4.05 8.32 13.67
CA LEU A 77 -5.08 7.49 13.01
C LEU A 77 -6.39 8.27 12.89
N TYR A 78 -7.00 8.21 11.70
CA TYR A 78 -8.23 8.92 11.38
C TYR A 78 -9.27 8.02 10.71
N ILE A 79 -10.55 8.41 10.85
CA ILE A 79 -11.67 7.89 10.06
C ILE A 79 -12.22 9.03 9.22
N TYR A 80 -12.45 8.79 7.93
CA TYR A 80 -13.07 9.74 7.02
C TYR A 80 -14.31 9.18 6.36
N ASN A 81 -15.24 10.07 6.01
CA ASN A 81 -16.50 9.67 5.38
C ASN A 81 -16.27 9.35 3.90
N ASP A 82 -16.34 8.08 3.55
CA ASP A 82 -16.29 7.61 2.16
C ASP A 82 -17.00 6.24 2.04
N PRO A 83 -18.03 6.11 1.17
CA PRO A 83 -18.74 4.85 0.98
C PRO A 83 -17.91 3.77 0.25
N HIS A 84 -16.79 4.16 -0.36
CA HIS A 84 -15.83 3.27 -0.98
C HIS A 84 -14.81 2.76 0.05
N MET A 85 -14.55 1.46 0.03
CA MET A 85 -13.55 0.87 0.91
C MET A 85 -12.17 1.33 0.49
N ASN A 86 -11.51 2.09 1.35
CA ASN A 86 -10.18 2.59 1.08
C ASN A 86 -9.46 2.95 2.39
N ALA A 87 -8.15 2.89 2.34
CA ALA A 87 -7.26 3.40 3.38
C ALA A 87 -6.07 4.06 2.68
N PHE A 88 -5.43 5.00 3.37
CA PHE A 88 -4.19 5.56 2.87
C PHE A 88 -3.33 6.09 4.00
N THR A 89 -2.04 6.17 3.69
CA THR A 89 -1.02 6.74 4.56
C THR A 89 -0.34 7.92 3.90
N TYR A 90 0.02 8.91 4.69
CA TYR A 90 0.80 10.04 4.22
C TYR A 90 1.74 10.58 5.30
N GLY A 91 2.70 11.40 4.86
CA GLY A 91 3.68 12.08 5.72
C GLY A 91 4.98 11.28 5.86
N GLU A 92 6.07 12.00 6.12
CA GLU A 92 7.39 11.41 6.44
C GLU A 92 7.76 11.73 7.89
N ASN A 93 7.62 13.00 8.30
CA ASN A 93 7.94 13.42 9.66
C ASN A 93 6.73 13.30 10.60
N ASN A 94 5.54 13.69 10.13
CA ASN A 94 4.27 13.55 10.82
C ASN A 94 3.37 12.61 10.03
N THR A 95 3.63 11.31 10.20
CA THR A 95 2.88 10.26 9.53
C THR A 95 1.47 10.14 10.06
N PHE A 96 0.51 9.88 9.18
CA PHE A 96 -0.85 9.55 9.56
C PHE A 96 -1.43 8.47 8.65
N ILE A 97 -2.41 7.75 9.17
CA ILE A 97 -3.21 6.74 8.48
C ILE A 97 -4.67 7.16 8.55
N ALA A 98 -5.38 7.05 7.44
CA ALA A 98 -6.81 7.37 7.36
C ALA A 98 -7.59 6.18 6.79
N LEU A 99 -8.65 5.77 7.47
CA LEU A 99 -9.54 4.68 7.08
C LEU A 99 -10.89 5.23 6.62
N SER A 100 -11.41 4.75 5.50
CA SER A 100 -12.78 5.12 5.12
C SER A 100 -13.79 4.50 6.07
N SER A 101 -14.92 5.19 6.28
CA SER A 101 -16.05 4.65 7.04
C SER A 101 -16.49 3.29 6.51
N ALA A 102 -16.47 3.09 5.18
CA ALA A 102 -16.80 1.81 4.57
C ALA A 102 -15.86 0.65 4.96
N ILE A 103 -14.55 0.88 5.14
CA ILE A 103 -13.65 -0.17 5.66
C ILE A 103 -13.98 -0.47 7.12
N VAL A 104 -14.18 0.57 7.94
CA VAL A 104 -14.48 0.43 9.37
C VAL A 104 -15.79 -0.35 9.60
N GLU A 105 -16.78 -0.19 8.74
CA GLU A 105 -18.09 -0.85 8.86
C GLU A 105 -18.13 -2.29 8.31
N ARG A 106 -17.29 -2.60 7.31
CA ARG A 106 -17.35 -3.88 6.56
C ARG A 106 -16.27 -4.87 6.96
N MET A 107 -15.17 -4.42 7.55
CA MET A 107 -14.07 -5.28 7.97
C MET A 107 -14.21 -5.65 9.45
N GLU A 108 -13.91 -6.92 9.74
CA GLU A 108 -13.74 -7.42 11.10
C GLU A 108 -12.41 -6.92 11.69
N LEU A 109 -12.23 -7.03 13.02
CA LEU A 109 -11.09 -6.40 13.69
C LEU A 109 -9.72 -6.91 13.19
N ASP A 110 -9.60 -8.20 12.87
CA ASP A 110 -8.35 -8.75 12.30
C ASP A 110 -8.11 -8.30 10.85
N GLU A 111 -9.17 -8.03 10.10
CA GLU A 111 -9.08 -7.48 8.74
C GLU A 111 -8.71 -5.99 8.78
N LEU A 112 -9.21 -5.24 9.78
CA LEU A 112 -8.76 -3.89 10.08
C LEU A 112 -7.29 -3.86 10.51
N ARG A 113 -6.83 -4.81 11.34
CA ARG A 113 -5.39 -4.98 11.64
C ARG A 113 -4.60 -5.23 10.36
N CYS A 114 -5.12 -6.01 9.42
CA CYS A 114 -4.47 -6.26 8.14
C CYS A 114 -4.32 -4.98 7.31
N VAL A 115 -5.39 -4.18 7.18
CA VAL A 115 -5.36 -2.89 6.48
C VAL A 115 -4.38 -1.93 7.15
N MET A 116 -4.45 -1.76 8.47
CA MET A 116 -3.53 -0.88 9.19
C MET A 116 -2.08 -1.35 9.11
N ALA A 117 -1.83 -2.66 9.13
CA ALA A 117 -0.49 -3.21 8.99
C ALA A 117 0.10 -3.01 7.59
N HIS A 118 -0.75 -3.05 6.56
CA HIS A 118 -0.37 -2.68 5.19
C HIS A 118 0.09 -1.22 5.14
N GLU A 119 -0.74 -0.31 5.66
CA GLU A 119 -0.45 1.12 5.75
C GLU A 119 0.82 1.42 6.58
N CYS A 120 0.99 0.77 7.73
CA CYS A 120 2.24 0.84 8.52
C CYS A 120 3.46 0.30 7.75
N GLY A 121 3.27 -0.67 6.84
CA GLY A 121 4.31 -1.17 5.96
C GLY A 121 4.84 -0.12 5.00
N HIS A 122 3.98 0.78 4.52
CA HIS A 122 4.43 1.93 3.72
C HIS A 122 5.28 2.90 4.52
N ILE A 123 4.95 3.14 5.80
CA ILE A 123 5.76 3.98 6.69
C ILE A 123 7.11 3.33 6.96
N LEU A 124 7.11 2.05 7.35
CA LEU A 124 8.33 1.30 7.66
C LEU A 124 9.31 1.35 6.48
N CYS A 125 8.81 1.18 5.25
CA CYS A 125 9.63 1.19 4.04
C CYS A 125 9.89 2.59 3.46
N HIS A 126 9.50 3.67 4.14
CA HIS A 126 9.63 5.06 3.66
C HIS A 126 9.00 5.30 2.27
N HIS A 127 7.88 4.62 1.98
CA HIS A 127 7.16 4.76 0.71
C HIS A 127 6.40 6.08 0.61
N THR A 128 5.98 6.65 1.74
CA THR A 128 5.23 7.90 1.81
C THR A 128 5.98 9.08 1.19
N LEU A 129 7.30 9.10 1.29
CA LEU A 129 8.18 10.07 0.61
C LEU A 129 8.01 10.05 -0.92
N TYR A 130 8.13 8.87 -1.52
CA TYR A 130 8.05 8.71 -2.98
C TYR A 130 6.61 8.88 -3.49
N SER A 131 5.60 8.47 -2.71
CA SER A 131 4.20 8.74 -3.03
C SER A 131 3.88 10.24 -2.98
N THR A 132 4.46 10.97 -2.02
CA THR A 132 4.38 12.44 -1.95
C THR A 132 5.01 13.06 -3.20
N LEU A 133 6.20 12.61 -3.59
CA LEU A 133 6.87 13.06 -4.81
C LEU A 133 6.02 12.83 -6.06
N LEU A 134 5.47 11.63 -6.24
CA LEU A 134 4.58 11.30 -7.36
C LEU A 134 3.39 12.25 -7.41
N ARG A 135 2.74 12.50 -6.28
CA ARG A 135 1.58 13.39 -6.22
C ARG A 135 1.96 14.84 -6.51
N THR A 136 3.03 15.35 -5.91
CA THR A 136 3.51 16.71 -6.14
C THR A 136 3.87 16.94 -7.61
N ILE A 137 4.59 16.01 -8.25
CA ILE A 137 4.89 16.09 -9.69
C ILE A 137 3.59 16.07 -10.52
N SER A 138 2.65 15.19 -10.18
CA SER A 138 1.38 15.09 -10.91
C SER A 138 0.59 16.39 -10.81
N GLU A 139 0.39 16.91 -9.60
CA GLU A 139 -0.36 18.15 -9.35
C GLU A 139 0.31 19.36 -10.02
N LEU A 140 1.62 19.56 -9.83
CA LEU A 140 2.36 20.65 -10.48
C LEU A 140 2.31 20.54 -12.00
N GLY A 141 2.40 19.33 -12.55
CA GLY A 141 2.29 19.08 -13.98
C GLY A 141 0.93 19.52 -14.54
N TYR A 142 -0.17 19.21 -13.84
CA TYR A 142 -1.51 19.70 -14.20
C TYR A 142 -1.60 21.22 -14.14
N TRP A 143 -1.07 21.85 -13.10
CA TRP A 143 -1.16 23.30 -12.91
C TRP A 143 -0.38 24.11 -13.95
N LEU A 144 0.73 23.58 -14.46
CA LEU A 144 1.62 24.30 -15.38
C LEU A 144 1.30 24.05 -16.86
N ASP A 145 0.34 23.20 -17.20
CA ASP A 145 0.07 22.70 -18.56
C ASP A 145 1.33 22.09 -19.24
N ILE A 146 2.38 21.82 -18.46
CA ILE A 146 3.64 21.17 -18.88
C ILE A 146 3.42 19.66 -19.06
N LEU A 147 2.27 19.13 -18.62
CA LEU A 147 1.90 17.72 -18.70
C LEU A 147 1.49 17.29 -20.11
N SER A 148 2.32 17.57 -21.11
CA SER A 148 2.32 16.70 -22.27
C SER A 148 2.88 15.34 -21.82
N TYR A 149 2.20 14.24 -22.16
CA TYR A 149 2.73 12.89 -21.95
C TYR A 149 4.13 12.69 -22.56
N ALA A 150 4.54 13.57 -23.49
CA ALA A 150 5.86 13.56 -24.13
C ALA A 150 7.02 14.01 -23.20
N THR A 151 6.78 14.90 -22.22
CA THR A 151 7.85 15.48 -21.38
C THR A 151 8.10 14.69 -20.10
N LEU A 152 7.05 14.38 -19.33
CA LEU A 152 7.15 13.71 -18.03
C LEU A 152 6.64 12.26 -18.03
N GLY A 153 6.05 11.79 -19.13
CA GLY A 153 5.44 10.46 -19.23
C GLY A 153 6.34 9.30 -18.80
N PRO A 154 7.62 9.22 -19.22
CA PRO A 154 8.52 8.14 -18.80
C PRO A 154 8.79 8.12 -17.29
N VAL A 155 8.98 9.30 -16.67
CA VAL A 155 9.21 9.43 -15.22
C VAL A 155 7.95 9.01 -14.46
N LEU A 156 6.78 9.50 -14.88
CA LEU A 156 5.51 9.12 -14.27
C LEU A 156 5.25 7.62 -14.41
N MET A 157 5.55 7.02 -15.56
CA MET A 157 5.41 5.58 -15.75
C MET A 157 6.36 4.77 -14.84
N ALA A 158 7.60 5.25 -14.64
CA ALA A 158 8.54 4.65 -13.71
C ALA A 158 8.08 4.78 -12.25
N MET A 159 7.55 5.94 -11.86
CA MET A 159 7.00 6.18 -10.52
C MET A 159 5.74 5.34 -10.27
N HIS A 160 4.83 5.22 -11.25
CA HIS A 160 3.69 4.31 -11.17
C HIS A 160 4.13 2.84 -11.13
N TYR A 161 5.17 2.46 -11.87
CA TYR A 161 5.76 1.13 -11.76
C TYR A 161 6.27 0.86 -10.35
N TRP A 162 7.05 1.80 -9.77
CA TRP A 162 7.50 1.72 -8.38
C TRP A 162 6.31 1.62 -7.41
N SER A 163 5.31 2.49 -7.54
CA SER A 163 4.09 2.49 -6.71
C SER A 163 3.42 1.12 -6.70
N ARG A 164 3.34 0.43 -7.84
CA ARG A 164 2.76 -0.93 -7.86
C ARG A 164 3.63 -1.98 -7.18
N LYS A 165 4.95 -1.76 -7.08
CA LYS A 165 5.87 -2.70 -6.42
C LYS A 165 5.94 -2.46 -4.92
N SER A 166 5.81 -1.22 -4.47
CA SER A 166 5.78 -0.87 -3.05
C SER A 166 4.60 -1.53 -2.31
N GLU A 167 3.47 -1.70 -2.99
CA GLU A 167 2.32 -2.47 -2.51
C GLU A 167 2.69 -3.90 -2.06
N LEU A 168 3.63 -4.55 -2.75
CA LEU A 168 4.02 -5.94 -2.44
C LEU A 168 4.82 -6.02 -1.13
N SER A 169 5.59 -4.98 -0.80
CA SER A 169 6.30 -4.89 0.48
C SER A 169 5.33 -4.59 1.62
N ALA A 170 4.36 -3.71 1.39
CA ALA A 170 3.30 -3.39 2.35
C ALA A 170 2.39 -4.62 2.60
N ASP A 171 2.07 -5.40 1.57
CA ASP A 171 1.37 -6.69 1.70
C ASP A 171 2.14 -7.69 2.56
N ARG A 172 3.47 -7.76 2.41
CA ARG A 172 4.31 -8.60 3.25
C ARG A 172 4.30 -8.16 4.71
N CYS A 173 4.27 -6.85 4.97
CA CYS A 173 4.08 -6.31 6.32
C CYS A 173 2.74 -6.80 6.91
N ALA A 174 1.65 -6.62 6.16
CA ALA A 174 0.33 -7.05 6.59
C ALA A 174 0.27 -8.56 6.87
N ALA A 175 0.72 -9.39 5.93
CA ALA A 175 0.71 -10.84 6.09
C ALA A 175 1.63 -11.34 7.22
N ALA A 176 2.74 -10.65 7.52
CA ALA A 176 3.58 -10.95 8.69
C ALA A 176 2.85 -10.60 10.01
N VAL A 177 2.10 -9.50 10.03
CA VAL A 177 1.35 -9.07 11.21
C VAL A 177 0.15 -9.97 11.49
N VAL A 178 -0.74 -10.18 10.50
CA VAL A 178 -2.01 -10.90 10.72
C VAL A 178 -1.98 -12.38 10.35
N GLY A 179 -0.99 -12.83 9.56
CA GLY A 179 -0.98 -14.17 8.98
C GLY A 179 -1.60 -14.20 7.58
N GLU A 180 -1.30 -15.24 6.81
CA GLU A 180 -1.71 -15.33 5.42
C GLU A 180 -3.22 -15.49 5.27
N PHE A 181 -3.87 -16.27 6.15
CA PHE A 181 -5.32 -16.49 6.08
C PHE A 181 -6.10 -15.18 6.20
N ALA A 182 -5.80 -14.39 7.23
CA ALA A 182 -6.44 -13.08 7.45
C ALA A 182 -6.13 -12.11 6.30
N PHE A 183 -4.91 -12.14 5.75
CA PHE A 183 -4.55 -11.35 4.58
C PHE A 183 -5.40 -11.70 3.35
N GLN A 184 -5.56 -13.00 3.04
CA GLN A 184 -6.34 -13.43 1.87
C GLN A 184 -7.83 -13.07 2.02
N THR A 185 -8.40 -13.24 3.21
CA THR A 185 -9.79 -12.82 3.49
C THR A 185 -9.95 -11.30 3.31
N THR A 186 -9.03 -10.52 3.87
CA THR A 186 -9.04 -9.05 3.75
C THR A 186 -8.94 -8.61 2.29
N MET A 187 -8.02 -9.21 1.52
CA MET A 187 -7.82 -8.90 0.10
C MET A 187 -9.06 -9.24 -0.74
N LEU A 188 -9.71 -10.37 -0.44
CA LEU A 188 -10.94 -10.78 -1.11
C LEU A 188 -12.09 -9.81 -0.82
N LYS A 189 -12.31 -9.42 0.44
CA LYS A 189 -13.31 -8.40 0.82
C LYS A 189 -13.02 -7.05 0.18
N SER A 190 -11.77 -6.60 0.19
CA SER A 190 -11.37 -5.35 -0.48
C SER A 190 -11.59 -5.39 -1.99
N THR A 191 -11.53 -6.57 -2.61
CA THR A 191 -11.74 -6.75 -4.05
C THR A 191 -13.24 -6.73 -4.41
N CYS A 192 -14.09 -7.40 -3.64
CA CYS A 192 -15.53 -7.52 -3.95
C CYS A 192 -16.41 -6.47 -3.25
N GLY A 193 -15.90 -5.78 -2.22
CA GLY A 193 -16.61 -4.78 -1.44
C GLY A 193 -17.66 -5.34 -0.47
N LEU A 194 -17.69 -6.66 -0.27
CA LEU A 194 -18.69 -7.33 0.58
C LEU A 194 -18.23 -7.37 2.04
N LYS A 195 -19.20 -7.22 2.96
CA LYS A 195 -18.98 -7.40 4.39
C LYS A 195 -18.70 -8.86 4.75
N GLU A 196 -19.47 -9.78 4.19
CA GLU A 196 -19.32 -11.22 4.43
C GLU A 196 -18.81 -11.90 3.16
N ILE A 197 -17.85 -12.81 3.32
CA ILE A 197 -17.38 -13.67 2.23
C ILE A 197 -18.08 -15.02 2.35
N SER A 198 -18.68 -15.47 1.25
CA SER A 198 -19.09 -16.87 1.09
C SER A 198 -17.99 -17.64 0.36
N GLY A 199 -17.50 -18.72 0.97
CA GLY A 199 -16.57 -19.66 0.33
C GLY A 199 -15.10 -19.49 0.72
N ASN A 200 -14.20 -19.82 -0.21
CA ASN A 200 -12.76 -19.96 0.03
C ASN A 200 -12.05 -18.60 0.06
N PRO A 201 -11.38 -18.20 1.17
CA PRO A 201 -10.57 -16.98 1.22
C PRO A 201 -9.45 -16.92 0.18
N TYR A 202 -9.00 -18.08 -0.32
CA TYR A 202 -7.95 -18.19 -1.34
C TYR A 202 -8.47 -18.07 -2.78
N GLN A 203 -9.72 -17.66 -2.99
CA GLN A 203 -10.32 -17.54 -4.34
C GLN A 203 -9.47 -16.69 -5.30
N LEU A 204 -8.86 -15.59 -4.83
CA LEU A 204 -7.99 -14.75 -5.66
C LEU A 204 -6.69 -15.46 -6.06
N VAL A 205 -6.18 -16.37 -5.23
CA VAL A 205 -4.99 -17.18 -5.51
C VAL A 205 -5.30 -18.21 -6.60
N GLU A 206 -6.46 -18.86 -6.52
CA GLU A 206 -6.93 -19.77 -7.56
C GLU A 206 -7.12 -19.04 -8.89
N GLN A 207 -7.79 -17.87 -8.85
CA GLN A 207 -8.01 -17.01 -10.02
C GLN A 207 -6.68 -16.48 -10.61
N ALA A 208 -5.65 -16.27 -9.78
CA ALA A 208 -4.34 -15.83 -10.26
C ALA A 208 -3.74 -16.82 -11.27
N ARG A 209 -3.96 -18.13 -11.11
CA ARG A 209 -3.45 -19.15 -12.05
C ARG A 209 -4.07 -18.98 -13.43
N GLU A 210 -5.39 -18.79 -13.48
CA GLU A 210 -6.12 -18.50 -14.72
C GLU A 210 -5.64 -17.18 -15.34
N TYR A 211 -5.45 -16.15 -14.52
CA TYR A 211 -4.96 -14.85 -14.96
C TYR A 211 -3.55 -14.94 -15.58
N HIS A 212 -2.63 -15.67 -14.95
CA HIS A 212 -1.28 -15.89 -15.46
C HIS A 212 -1.33 -16.65 -16.79
N HIS A 213 -2.12 -17.72 -16.88
CA HIS A 213 -2.30 -18.46 -18.12
C HIS A 213 -2.88 -17.58 -19.24
N PHE A 214 -3.91 -16.79 -18.94
CA PHE A 214 -4.50 -15.84 -19.89
C PHE A 214 -3.48 -14.79 -20.37
N LYS A 215 -2.72 -14.21 -19.44
CA LYS A 215 -1.68 -13.21 -19.76
C LYS A 215 -0.55 -13.80 -20.62
N GLU A 216 -0.23 -15.08 -20.44
CA GLU A 216 0.87 -15.76 -21.15
C GLU A 216 0.43 -16.46 -22.44
N SER A 217 -0.86 -16.66 -22.64
CA SER A 217 -1.43 -17.31 -23.83
C SER A 217 -1.07 -16.62 -25.17
N SER A 218 -0.78 -15.32 -25.15
CA SER A 218 -0.44 -14.54 -26.33
C SER A 218 0.37 -13.29 -25.97
N TRP A 219 1.26 -12.88 -26.87
CA TRP A 219 1.99 -11.62 -26.73
C TRP A 219 1.05 -10.40 -26.70
N LEU A 220 -0.06 -10.45 -27.45
CA LEU A 220 -1.09 -9.39 -27.46
C LEU A 220 -1.76 -9.28 -26.09
N ASN A 221 -2.13 -10.41 -25.49
CA ASN A 221 -2.72 -10.44 -24.15
C ASN A 221 -1.72 -9.87 -23.13
N ARG A 222 -0.47 -10.30 -23.17
CA ARG A 222 0.58 -9.77 -22.30
C ARG A 222 0.74 -8.26 -22.43
N LEU A 223 0.78 -7.74 -23.67
CA LEU A 223 0.88 -6.31 -23.95
C LEU A 223 -0.33 -5.56 -23.40
N GLN A 224 -1.54 -6.00 -23.75
CA GLN A 224 -2.79 -5.36 -23.31
C GLN A 224 -2.90 -5.32 -21.78
N GLN A 225 -2.58 -6.44 -21.11
CA GLN A 225 -2.61 -6.50 -19.64
C GLN A 225 -1.58 -5.58 -18.99
N ASN A 226 -0.38 -5.47 -19.56
CA ASN A 226 0.64 -4.54 -19.06
C ASN A 226 0.23 -3.07 -19.31
N CYS A 227 -0.35 -2.76 -20.48
CA CYS A 227 -0.88 -1.42 -20.78
C CYS A 227 -2.02 -1.03 -19.84
N ARG A 228 -2.93 -1.97 -19.54
CA ARG A 228 -4.09 -1.74 -18.68
C ARG A 228 -3.73 -1.25 -17.28
N ILE A 229 -2.56 -1.66 -16.77
CA ILE A 229 -2.09 -1.30 -15.43
C ILE A 229 -0.99 -0.25 -15.42
N ALA A 230 -0.55 0.24 -16.57
CA ALA A 230 0.60 1.14 -16.66
C ALA A 230 0.44 2.38 -15.78
N PHE A 231 -0.78 2.89 -15.67
CA PHE A 231 -1.17 4.09 -14.90
C PHE A 231 -1.96 3.78 -13.63
N ASN A 232 -2.12 2.51 -13.27
CA ASN A 232 -2.71 2.16 -11.99
C ASN A 232 -1.69 2.40 -10.87
N SER A 233 -2.15 2.95 -9.74
CA SER A 233 -1.38 3.07 -8.50
C SER A 233 -1.10 1.71 -7.85
N HIS A 234 -2.01 0.74 -8.04
CA HIS A 234 -1.95 -0.59 -7.44
C HIS A 234 -1.81 -1.69 -8.50
N PRO A 235 -1.12 -2.80 -8.21
CA PRO A 235 -1.13 -3.99 -9.06
C PRO A 235 -2.51 -4.67 -9.02
N GLN A 236 -2.75 -5.65 -9.90
CA GLN A 236 -3.98 -6.44 -9.84
C GLN A 236 -4.07 -7.21 -8.51
N GLN A 237 -5.27 -7.26 -7.94
CA GLN A 237 -5.51 -7.92 -6.65
C GLN A 237 -5.12 -9.41 -6.64
N VAL A 238 -5.39 -10.12 -7.74
CA VAL A 238 -4.98 -11.53 -7.91
C VAL A 238 -3.45 -11.70 -7.83
N TYR A 239 -2.68 -10.72 -8.30
CA TYR A 239 -1.23 -10.77 -8.24
C TYR A 239 -0.72 -10.57 -6.81
N ARG A 240 -1.32 -9.65 -6.05
CA ARG A 240 -1.02 -9.44 -4.62
C ARG A 240 -1.30 -10.67 -3.78
N ALA A 241 -2.49 -11.24 -3.94
CA ALA A 241 -2.91 -12.48 -3.28
C ALA A 241 -1.93 -13.63 -3.56
N TRP A 242 -1.55 -13.81 -4.82
CA TRP A 242 -0.61 -14.85 -5.25
C TRP A 242 0.80 -14.64 -4.71
N GLU A 243 1.30 -13.40 -4.66
CA GLU A 243 2.64 -13.10 -4.13
C GLU A 243 2.77 -13.47 -2.64
N ILE A 244 1.73 -13.22 -1.85
CA ILE A 244 1.71 -13.65 -0.44
C ILE A 244 1.57 -15.16 -0.30
N ASP A 245 0.72 -15.80 -1.11
CA ASP A 245 0.58 -17.27 -1.12
C ASP A 245 1.91 -17.97 -1.45
N ARG A 246 2.71 -17.38 -2.35
CA ARG A 246 4.06 -17.84 -2.64
C ARG A 246 5.02 -17.57 -1.48
N TRP A 247 4.99 -16.36 -0.93
CA TRP A 247 5.92 -15.92 0.11
C TRP A 247 5.75 -16.66 1.44
N LYS A 248 4.55 -17.15 1.77
CA LYS A 248 4.28 -17.87 3.03
C LYS A 248 5.17 -19.10 3.25
N ASN A 249 5.69 -19.69 2.17
CA ASN A 249 6.57 -20.85 2.22
C ASN A 249 8.06 -20.49 2.40
N SER A 250 8.40 -19.20 2.37
CA SER A 250 9.78 -18.75 2.56
C SER A 250 10.23 -18.82 4.02
N TRP A 251 11.53 -18.99 4.23
CA TRP A 251 12.14 -18.93 5.56
C TRP A 251 11.89 -17.56 6.23
N GLN A 252 11.94 -16.48 5.46
CA GLN A 252 11.71 -15.11 5.94
C GLN A 252 10.32 -14.96 6.55
N TYR A 253 9.29 -15.45 5.86
CA TYR A 253 7.91 -15.41 6.38
C TYR A 253 7.76 -16.22 7.67
N ARG A 254 8.25 -17.47 7.67
CA ARG A 254 8.17 -18.36 8.82
C ARG A 254 8.87 -17.78 10.04
N LYS A 255 10.06 -17.19 9.85
CA LYS A 255 10.80 -16.48 10.89
C LYS A 255 9.99 -15.31 11.47
N LEU A 256 9.41 -14.45 10.63
CA LEU A 256 8.60 -13.32 11.09
C LEU A 256 7.35 -13.76 11.87
N ARG A 257 6.83 -14.94 11.55
CA ARG A 257 5.64 -15.52 12.19
C ARG A 257 5.95 -16.45 13.35
N ASN A 258 7.22 -16.65 13.70
CA ASN A 258 7.66 -17.66 14.67
C ASN A 258 7.03 -19.05 14.40
N ILE A 259 6.94 -19.43 13.13
CA ILE A 259 6.53 -20.77 12.70
C ILE A 259 7.79 -21.62 12.66
N ASP A 260 7.77 -22.77 13.32
CA ASP A 260 8.90 -23.70 13.39
C ASP A 260 9.54 -23.91 12.00
N CYS A 261 10.85 -23.67 11.93
CA CYS A 261 11.66 -23.73 10.71
C CYS A 261 12.23 -25.13 10.47
#